data_AF-A0A7J9F079-F1
#
_entry.id   AF-A0A7J9F079-F1
#
_cell.length_a   1.000
_cell.length_b   1.000
_cell.length_c   1.000
_cell.angle_alpha   90.00
_cell.angle_beta   90.00
_cell.angle_gamma   90.00
#
_symmetry.space_group_name_H-M   'P 1'
#
loop_
_entity.id
_entity.type
_entity.pdbx_description
1 polymer ?
#
loop_
_entity_poly.entity_id
_entity_poly.type
_entity_poly.pdbx_seq_one_letter_code
_entity_poly.pdbx_strand_id
1 'polypeptide(L)'
;PNKNAAEITIFDSNIVIYKFVQDLHFFITGGDDENELLLATVLQGLFDAIALRLRNTIDKREALENLDVIFLCIDEVVDQGMILETDANAIAGKVAIQNMEASATLSE
;
A
#
# COMPACT_ATOMS: atom_id res chain seq x y z
N PRO A 1 -17.88 7.25 -14.47
CA PRO A 1 -17.15 7.15 -13.18
C PRO A 1 -15.63 7.10 -13.46
N ASN A 2 -14.91 8.12 -13.02
CA ASN A 2 -13.46 8.23 -13.23
C ASN A 2 -12.75 7.15 -12.39
N LYS A 3 -12.38 6.02 -12.98
CA LYS A 3 -11.89 4.81 -12.28
C LYS A 3 -10.53 4.96 -11.60
N ASN A 4 -9.88 6.14 -11.66
CA ASN A 4 -8.50 6.32 -11.20
C ASN A 4 -8.38 7.17 -9.92
N ALA A 5 -9.45 7.81 -9.45
CA ALA A 5 -9.42 8.63 -8.24
C ALA A 5 -9.72 7.79 -6.99
N ALA A 6 -9.04 8.10 -5.89
CA ALA A 6 -9.43 7.57 -4.58
C ALA A 6 -10.76 8.20 -4.15
N GLU A 7 -11.67 7.39 -3.61
CA GLU A 7 -12.97 7.82 -3.11
C GLU A 7 -13.01 7.67 -1.58
N ILE A 8 -13.71 8.59 -0.89
CA ILE A 8 -13.77 8.69 0.57
C ILE A 8 -15.20 8.40 1.03
N THR A 9 -15.36 7.57 2.07
CA THR A 9 -16.64 7.35 2.75
C THR A 9 -16.44 7.24 4.26
N ILE A 10 -17.50 7.50 5.03
CA ILE A 10 -17.49 7.31 6.49
C ILE A 10 -18.34 6.08 6.81
N PHE A 11 -17.80 5.16 7.59
CA PHE A 11 -18.51 3.98 8.07
C PHE A 11 -18.20 3.74 9.54
N ASP A 12 -19.23 3.77 10.39
CA ASP A 12 -19.14 3.47 11.83
C ASP A 12 -18.01 4.23 12.56
N SER A 13 -18.02 5.57 12.45
CA SER A 13 -16.97 6.44 13.01
C SER A 13 -15.54 6.17 12.52
N ASN A 14 -15.40 5.55 11.34
CA ASN A 14 -14.12 5.44 10.66
C ASN A 14 -14.18 6.12 9.28
N ILE A 15 -13.11 6.84 8.95
CA ILE A 15 -12.85 7.30 7.59
C ILE A 15 -12.33 6.12 6.79
N VAL A 16 -12.96 5.83 5.67
CA VAL A 16 -12.56 4.77 4.74
C VAL A 16 -12.24 5.39 3.39
N ILE A 17 -11.01 5.21 2.93
CA ILE A 17 -10.54 5.67 1.63
C ILE A 17 -10.21 4.47 0.79
N TYR A 18 -10.73 4.45 -0.44
CA TYR A 18 -10.59 3.29 -1.31
C TYR A 18 -10.23 3.65 -2.73
N LYS A 19 -9.57 2.71 -3.41
CA LYS A 19 -9.20 2.78 -4.82
C LYS A 19 -9.38 1.42 -5.46
N PHE A 20 -10.05 1.39 -6.60
CA PHE A 20 -10.30 0.15 -7.35
C PHE A 20 -9.51 0.15 -8.65
N VAL A 21 -8.72 -0.89 -8.86
CA VAL A 21 -7.93 -1.08 -10.08
C VAL A 21 -8.11 -2.52 -10.55
N GLN A 22 -8.66 -2.67 -11.76
CA GLN A 22 -9.05 -3.96 -12.31
C GLN A 22 -9.94 -4.76 -11.33
N ASP A 23 -9.42 -5.88 -10.81
CA ASP A 23 -10.05 -6.77 -9.84
C ASP A 23 -9.42 -6.70 -8.43
N LEU A 24 -8.58 -5.69 -8.17
CA LEU A 24 -8.09 -5.34 -6.84
C LEU A 24 -8.82 -4.12 -6.27
N HIS A 25 -9.15 -4.24 -4.97
CA HIS A 25 -9.68 -3.15 -4.19
C HIS A 25 -8.74 -2.85 -3.02
N PHE A 26 -8.26 -1.60 -2.98
CA PHE A 26 -7.41 -1.09 -1.92
C PHE A 26 -8.26 -0.27 -0.96
N PHE A 27 -8.02 -0.44 0.34
CA PHE A 27 -8.71 0.28 1.40
C PHE A 27 -7.71 0.74 2.45
N ILE A 28 -7.83 1.98 2.90
CA ILE A 28 -7.21 2.52 4.11
C ILE A 28 -8.33 3.02 5.01
N THR A 29 -8.25 2.66 6.29
CA THR A 29 -9.20 3.08 7.31
C THR A 29 -8.49 3.82 8.43
N GLY A 30 -9.05 4.92 8.90
CA GLY A 30 -8.59 5.64 10.09
C GLY A 30 -9.78 6.06 10.96
N GLY A 31 -9.49 6.54 12.17
CA GLY A 31 -10.52 7.12 13.06
C GLY A 31 -11.20 8.33 12.42
N ASP A 32 -12.38 8.73 12.91
CA ASP A 32 -13.10 9.92 12.44
C ASP A 32 -12.45 11.26 12.86
N ASP A 33 -11.42 11.20 13.71
CA ASP A 33 -10.56 12.31 14.12
C ASP A 33 -9.25 12.42 13.31
N GLU A 34 -9.00 11.47 12.40
CA GLU A 34 -7.81 11.47 11.54
C GLU A 34 -7.95 12.39 10.33
N ASN A 35 -6.81 12.79 9.76
CA ASN A 35 -6.79 13.64 8.58
C ASN A 35 -7.04 12.84 7.30
N GLU A 36 -8.16 13.09 6.61
CA GLU A 36 -8.54 12.36 5.40
C GLU A 36 -7.54 12.52 4.26
N LEU A 37 -6.92 13.69 4.13
CA LEU A 37 -5.93 13.95 3.08
C LEU A 37 -4.64 13.15 3.33
N LEU A 38 -4.26 12.98 4.59
CA LEU A 38 -3.11 12.15 4.97
C LEU A 38 -3.39 10.67 4.69
N LEU A 39 -4.57 10.16 5.07
CA LEU A 39 -5.00 8.80 4.75
C LEU A 39 -5.07 8.56 3.23
N ALA A 40 -5.49 9.56 2.45
CA ALA A 40 -5.50 9.48 0.99
C ALA A 40 -4.08 9.41 0.42
N THR A 41 -3.15 10.15 1.02
CA THR A 41 -1.72 10.11 0.65
C THR A 41 -1.11 8.76 0.97
N VAL A 42 -1.46 8.15 2.11
CA VAL A 42 -1.05 6.77 2.47
C VAL A 42 -1.54 5.77 1.43
N LEU A 43 -2.82 5.81 1.07
CA LEU A 43 -3.40 4.91 0.06
C LEU A 43 -2.68 5.06 -1.29
N GLN A 44 -2.44 6.30 -1.71
CA GLN A 44 -1.79 6.58 -2.99
C GLN A 44 -0.32 6.14 -2.99
N GLY A 45 0.42 6.42 -1.90
CA GLY A 45 1.81 6.00 -1.72
C GLY A 45 1.98 4.48 -1.73
N LEU A 46 1.12 3.76 -1.00
CA LEU A 46 1.11 2.29 -0.99
C LEU A 46 0.77 1.73 -2.39
N PHE A 47 -0.27 2.28 -3.04
CA PHE A 47 -0.67 1.85 -4.37
C PHE A 47 0.46 2.02 -5.39
N ASP A 48 1.12 3.18 -5.41
CA ASP A 48 2.22 3.47 -6.33
C ASP A 48 3.45 2.62 -6.00
N ALA A 49 3.75 2.35 -4.73
CA ALA A 49 4.84 1.46 -4.34
C ALA A 49 4.60 0.02 -4.84
N ILE A 50 3.38 -0.51 -4.66
CA ILE A 50 2.99 -1.82 -5.18
C ILE A 50 3.07 -1.81 -6.72
N ALA A 51 2.59 -0.76 -7.38
CA ALA A 51 2.72 -0.61 -8.83
C ALA A 51 4.18 -0.71 -9.30
N LEU A 52 5.11 -0.04 -8.60
CA LEU A 52 6.53 -0.08 -8.88
C LEU A 52 7.16 -1.46 -8.66
N ARG A 53 6.64 -2.28 -7.73
CA ARG A 53 7.10 -3.66 -7.50
C ARG A 53 6.52 -4.64 -8.51
N LEU A 54 5.27 -4.47 -8.89
CA LEU A 54 4.57 -5.31 -9.88
C LEU A 54 4.75 -4.83 -11.33
N ARG A 55 5.71 -3.94 -11.59
CA ARG A 55 6.01 -3.41 -12.94
C ARG A 55 4.77 -2.84 -13.65
N ASN A 56 3.93 -2.15 -12.89
CA ASN A 56 2.64 -1.56 -13.30
C ASN A 56 1.56 -2.57 -13.73
N THR A 57 1.73 -3.85 -13.42
CA THR A 57 0.69 -4.88 -13.63
C THR A 57 -0.04 -5.13 -12.31
N ILE A 58 -1.18 -4.47 -12.12
CA ILE A 58 -1.97 -4.56 -10.88
C ILE A 58 -3.27 -5.30 -11.19
N ASP A 59 -3.16 -6.63 -11.22
CA ASP A 59 -4.27 -7.57 -11.28
C ASP A 59 -4.14 -8.63 -10.18
N LYS A 60 -5.23 -9.31 -9.87
CA LYS A 60 -5.30 -10.22 -8.71
C LYS A 60 -4.29 -11.35 -8.79
N ARG A 61 -3.99 -11.84 -10.00
CA ARG A 61 -3.03 -12.94 -10.18
C ARG A 61 -1.64 -12.47 -9.79
N GLU A 62 -1.21 -11.35 -10.35
CA GLU A 62 0.13 -10.78 -10.10
C GLU A 62 0.30 -10.37 -8.63
N ALA A 63 -0.75 -9.77 -8.03
CA ALA A 63 -0.72 -9.39 -6.63
C ALA A 63 -0.63 -10.61 -5.67
N LEU A 64 -1.31 -11.71 -6.00
CA LEU A 64 -1.23 -12.95 -5.21
C LEU A 64 0.12 -13.66 -5.37
N GLU A 65 0.74 -13.57 -6.54
CA GLU A 65 2.07 -14.15 -6.79
C GLU A 65 3.19 -13.41 -6.04
N ASN A 66 3.00 -12.13 -5.73
CA ASN A 66 3.97 -11.28 -5.02
C ASN A 66 3.40 -10.73 -3.70
N LEU A 67 2.54 -11.50 -3.03
CA LEU A 67 1.81 -11.05 -1.84
C LEU A 67 2.73 -10.74 -0.66
N ASP A 68 3.84 -11.46 -0.55
CA ASP A 68 4.91 -11.21 0.40
C ASP A 68 5.52 -9.81 0.25
N VAL A 69 5.83 -9.41 -0.98
CA VAL A 69 6.33 -8.06 -1.30
C VAL A 69 5.29 -6.99 -0.96
N ILE A 70 4.01 -7.27 -1.19
CA ILE A 70 2.91 -6.36 -0.82
C ILE A 70 2.85 -6.17 0.70
N PHE A 71 2.99 -7.24 1.49
CA PHE A 71 3.03 -7.12 2.96
C PHE A 71 4.22 -6.31 3.44
N LEU A 72 5.42 -6.51 2.86
CA LEU A 72 6.57 -5.67 3.17
C LEU A 72 6.32 -4.19 2.83
N CYS A 73 5.65 -3.91 1.71
CA CYS A 73 5.25 -2.53 1.39
C CYS A 73 4.30 -1.95 2.45
N ILE A 74 3.39 -2.75 3.02
CA ILE A 74 2.48 -2.29 4.07
C ILE A 74 3.25 -2.00 5.36
N ASP A 75 4.18 -2.87 5.75
CA ASP A 75 5.02 -2.70 6.95
C ASP A 75 5.88 -1.42 6.89
N GLU A 76 6.33 -1.03 5.69
CA GLU A 76 7.08 0.21 5.49
C GLU A 76 6.22 1.48 5.50
N VAL A 77 4.91 1.35 5.31
CA VAL A 77 3.98 2.48 5.23
C VAL A 77 3.39 2.82 6.61
N VAL A 78 2.98 1.82 7.39
CA VAL A 78 2.34 2.00 8.70
C VAL A 78 2.89 1.00 9.71
N ASP A 79 3.23 1.49 10.91
CA ASP A 79 3.54 0.64 12.07
C ASP A 79 2.72 1.07 13.29
N GLN A 80 1.94 0.14 13.86
CA GLN A 80 1.06 0.37 15.01
C GLN A 80 0.14 1.60 14.89
N GLY A 81 -0.34 1.90 13.68
CA GLY A 81 -1.19 3.06 13.38
C GLY A 81 -0.42 4.36 13.12
N MET A 82 0.90 4.36 13.29
CA MET A 82 1.76 5.48 12.91
C MET A 82 2.17 5.36 11.45
N ILE A 83 1.96 6.41 10.67
CA ILE A 83 2.42 6.48 9.29
C ILE A 83 3.94 6.72 9.30
N LEU A 84 4.69 5.80 8.69
CA LEU A 84 6.15 5.84 8.63
C LEU A 84 6.66 6.46 7.34
N GLU A 85 6.06 6.09 6.21
CA GLU A 85 6.47 6.53 4.88
C GLU A 85 5.27 6.63 3.94
N THR A 86 5.31 7.61 3.04
CA THR A 86 4.26 7.81 2.02
C THR A 86 4.83 7.97 0.61
N ASP A 87 6.14 8.17 0.46
CA ASP A 87 6.77 8.22 -0.85
C ASP A 87 6.95 6.80 -1.42
N ALA A 88 6.37 6.57 -2.60
CA ALA A 88 6.36 5.27 -3.26
C ALA A 88 7.76 4.74 -3.59
N ASN A 89 8.71 5.62 -3.93
CA ASN A 89 10.08 5.19 -4.26
C ASN A 89 10.85 4.81 -2.99
N ALA A 90 10.65 5.55 -1.91
CA ALA A 90 11.21 5.24 -0.60
C ALA A 90 10.70 3.86 -0.10
N ILE A 91 9.39 3.63 -0.14
CA ILE A 91 8.77 2.33 0.23
C ILE A 91 9.34 1.20 -0.64
N ALA A 92 9.25 1.33 -1.96
CA ALA A 92 9.70 0.30 -2.90
C ALA A 92 11.21 0.04 -2.81
N GLY A 93 12.00 1.05 -2.43
CA GLY A 93 13.43 0.96 -2.19
C GLY A 93 13.79 0.17 -0.93
N LYS A 94 13.11 0.46 0.20
CA LYS A 94 13.33 -0.27 1.47
C LYS A 94 12.97 -1.75 1.35
N VAL A 95 11.84 -2.06 0.71
CA VAL A 95 11.40 -3.45 0.46
C VAL A 95 12.37 -4.23 -0.43
N ALA A 96 13.07 -3.55 -1.37
CA ALA A 96 14.08 -4.20 -2.20
C ALA A 96 15.31 -4.63 -1.39
N ILE A 97 15.69 -3.86 -0.37
CA ILE A 97 16.82 -4.18 0.52
C ILE A 97 16.45 -5.36 1.42
N GLN A 98 15.25 -5.37 2.00
CA GLN A 98 14.77 -6.47 2.84
C GLN A 98 14.72 -7.81 2.11
N ASN A 99 14.32 -7.81 0.83
CA ASN A 99 14.40 -9.03 -0.01
C ASN A 99 15.84 -9.54 -0.20
N MET A 100 16.82 -8.64 -0.32
CA MET A 100 18.22 -9.04 -0.43
C MET A 100 18.75 -9.63 0.88
N GLU A 101 18.40 -9.03 2.02
CA GLU A 101 18.83 -9.51 3.35
C GLU A 101 18.15 -10.85 3.72
N ALA A 102 16.87 -11.01 3.40
CA ALA A 102 16.16 -12.28 3.57
C ALA A 102 16.77 -13.39 2.69
N SER A 103 17.14 -13.09 1.45
CA SER A 103 17.81 -14.06 0.58
C SER A 103 19.23 -14.41 1.05
N ALA A 104 19.95 -13.45 1.64
CA ALA A 104 21.30 -13.68 2.16
C ALA A 104 21.28 -14.60 3.40
N THR A 105 20.33 -14.39 4.31
CA THR A 105 20.18 -15.20 5.54
C THR A 105 19.68 -16.62 5.30
N LEU A 106 18.93 -16.87 4.22
CA LEU A 106 18.51 -18.22 3.81
C LEU A 106 19.64 -19.03 3.13
N SER A 107 20.75 -18.37 2.76
CA SER A 107 21.87 -18.98 2.04
C SER A 107 23.00 -19.44 2.96
N GLU A 108 22.88 -19.23 4.28
CA GLU A 108 23.83 -19.65 5.33
C GLU A 108 23.32 -20.84 6.15
#